data_AF-A0A3C0R404-F1
#
_entry.id   AF-A0A3C0R404-F1
#
_cell.length_a   1.000
_cell.length_b   1.000
_cell.length_c   1.000
_cell.angle_alpha   90.00
_cell.angle_beta   90.00
_cell.angle_gamma   90.00
#
_symmetry.space_group_name_H-M   'P 1'
#
loop_
_entity.id
_entity.type
_entity.pdbx_description
1 polymer ?
#
loop_
_entity_poly.entity_id
_entity_poly.type
_entity_poly.pdbx_seq_one_letter_code
_entity_poly.pdbx_strand_id
1 'polypeptide(L)' 'MTRKNPAKTKTRKPASRIEVRKSGVHGRGVYATKPISKDTRIIEYTGKRILWETVPADLDDPHTFLFGLDNGKEVIDPAT' A
#
# COMPACT_ATOMS: atom_id res chain seq x y z
N MET A 1 -9.77 -32.71 -41.55
CA MET A 1 -10.09 -31.39 -40.98
C MET A 1 -9.86 -31.43 -39.47
N THR A 2 -8.67 -31.06 -39.00
CA THR A 2 -8.33 -31.12 -37.57
C THR A 2 -8.47 -29.72 -36.97
N ARG A 3 -9.48 -29.52 -36.12
CA ARG A 3 -9.73 -28.24 -35.44
C ARG A 3 -8.65 -28.03 -34.36
N LYS A 4 -7.78 -27.04 -34.57
CA LYS A 4 -6.79 -26.59 -33.58
C LYS A 4 -7.53 -25.83 -32.48
N ASN A 5 -7.45 -26.30 -31.24
CA ASN A 5 -8.07 -25.65 -30.08
C ASN A 5 -7.20 -24.43 -29.67
N PRO A 6 -7.75 -23.22 -29.46
CA PRO A 6 -6.93 -22.07 -29.09
C PRO A 6 -6.40 -22.24 -27.67
N ALA A 7 -5.08 -22.14 -27.51
CA ALA A 7 -4.45 -22.16 -26.20
C ALA A 7 -4.89 -20.94 -25.38
N LYS A 8 -5.42 -21.18 -24.17
CA LYS A 8 -5.78 -20.13 -23.22
C LYS A 8 -4.54 -19.33 -22.81
N THR A 9 -4.41 -18.10 -23.28
CA THR A 9 -3.37 -17.15 -22.86
C THR A 9 -3.60 -16.77 -21.39
N LYS A 10 -2.66 -17.13 -20.51
CA LYS A 10 -2.68 -16.66 -19.10
C LYS A 10 -2.48 -15.15 -19.09
N THR A 11 -3.49 -14.39 -18.68
CA THR A 11 -3.38 -12.94 -18.51
C THR A 11 -2.39 -12.63 -17.38
N ARG A 12 -1.21 -12.10 -17.72
CA ARG A 12 -0.26 -11.60 -16.73
C ARG A 12 -0.88 -10.39 -16.05
N LYS A 13 -0.98 -10.41 -14.71
CA LYS A 13 -1.33 -9.22 -13.94
C LYS A 13 -0.39 -8.08 -14.35
N PRO A 14 -0.90 -6.85 -14.57
CA PRO A 14 -0.04 -5.72 -14.89
C PRO A 14 1.01 -5.58 -13.79
N ALA A 15 2.27 -5.38 -14.18
CA ALA A 15 3.36 -5.20 -13.23
C ALA A 15 3.07 -3.97 -12.34
N SER A 16 3.24 -4.13 -11.03
CA SER A 16 3.10 -3.04 -10.05
C SER A 16 3.98 -1.85 -10.46
N ARG A 17 3.44 -0.63 -10.35
CA ARG A 17 4.19 0.63 -10.59
C ARG A 17 5.12 0.99 -9.43
N ILE A 18 5.07 0.22 -8.34
CA ILE A 18 5.89 0.40 -7.15
C ILE A 18 6.54 -0.92 -6.71
N GLU A 19 7.70 -0.81 -6.07
CA GLU A 19 8.42 -1.91 -5.42
C GLU A 19 8.86 -1.50 -4.01
N VAL A 20 9.10 -2.49 -3.14
CA VAL A 20 9.61 -2.26 -1.78
C VAL A 20 11.03 -2.81 -1.68
N ARG A 21 11.96 -1.98 -1.18
CA ARG A 21 13.37 -2.34 -0.99
C ARG A 21 13.96 -1.66 0.25
N LYS A 22 15.21 -1.99 0.61
CA LYS A 22 15.92 -1.32 1.72
C LYS A 22 16.07 0.17 1.42
N SER A 23 15.69 1.02 2.37
CA SER A 23 15.86 2.47 2.25
C SER A 23 17.32 2.87 2.50
N GLY A 24 17.77 3.94 1.86
CA GLY A 24 19.07 4.57 2.15
C GLY A 24 19.09 5.41 3.43
N VAL A 25 17.92 5.66 4.04
CA VAL A 25 17.78 6.44 5.27
C VAL A 25 17.53 5.52 6.47
N HIS A 26 16.41 4.79 6.46
CA HIS A 26 16.01 3.88 7.55
C HIS A 26 14.99 2.85 7.08
N GLY A 27 15.09 1.60 7.57
CA GLY A 27 14.10 0.55 7.31
C GLY A 27 13.87 0.22 5.83
N ARG A 28 12.59 0.08 5.44
CA ARG A 28 12.13 -0.20 4.07
C ARG A 28 11.54 1.06 3.43
N GLY A 29 11.76 1.22 2.13
CA GLY A 29 11.16 2.29 1.32
C GLY A 29 10.36 1.73 0.15
N VAL A 30 9.39 2.51 -0.31
CA VAL A 30 8.59 2.23 -1.52
C VAL A 30 9.09 3.11 -2.66
N TYR A 31 9.38 2.51 -3.82
CA TYR A 31 9.99 3.19 -4.96
C TYR A 31 9.16 2.97 -6.22
N ALA A 32 9.09 3.98 -7.08
CA ALA A 32 8.47 3.84 -8.39
C ALA A 32 9.35 2.97 -9.32
N THR A 33 8.74 2.02 -10.01
CA THR A 33 9.42 1.16 -11.00
C THR A 33 9.32 1.71 -12.42
N LYS A 34 8.47 2.72 -12.63
CA LYS A 34 8.20 3.40 -13.90
C LYS A 34 7.81 4.86 -13.63
N PRO A 35 7.90 5.76 -14.62
CA PRO A 35 7.36 7.12 -14.50
C PRO A 35 5.88 7.11 -14.10
N ILE A 36 5.50 8.02 -13.20
CA ILE A 36 4.12 8.22 -12.73
C ILE A 36 3.71 9.64 -13.15
N SER A 37 2.67 9.74 -13.98
CA SER A 37 2.15 11.05 -14.39
C SER A 37 1.56 11.80 -13.20
N LYS A 38 1.56 13.14 -13.27
CA LYS A 38 0.86 13.99 -12.31
C LYS A 38 -0.61 13.55 -12.14
N ASP A 39 -1.13 13.70 -10.92
CA ASP A 39 -2.51 13.37 -10.55
C ASP A 39 -2.87 11.87 -10.66
N THR A 40 -1.86 11.00 -10.84
CA THR A 40 -2.06 9.55 -10.84
C THR A 40 -2.19 9.02 -9.42
N ARG A 41 -3.31 8.34 -9.12
CA ARG A 41 -3.45 7.54 -7.90
C ARG A 41 -2.43 6.39 -7.92
N ILE A 42 -1.55 6.34 -6.91
CA ILE A 42 -0.49 5.31 -6.80
C ILE A 42 -1.03 4.07 -6.08
N ILE A 43 -1.44 4.24 -4.82
CA ILE A 43 -1.99 3.19 -3.96
C ILE A 43 -2.87 3.85 -2.89
N GLU A 44 -3.75 3.08 -2.27
CA GLU A 44 -4.48 3.48 -1.07
C GLU A 44 -3.64 3.20 0.19
N TYR A 45 -3.69 4.11 1.16
CA TYR A 45 -3.17 3.83 2.49
C TYR A 45 -4.21 2.98 3.24
N THR A 46 -4.06 1.66 3.17
CA THR A 46 -5.02 0.71 3.76
C THR A 46 -4.70 0.42 5.22
N GLY A 47 -5.73 0.14 6.00
CA GLY A 47 -5.64 -0.29 7.39
C GLY A 47 -7.03 -0.31 8.01
N LYS A 48 -7.13 -0.75 9.27
CA LYS A 48 -8.37 -0.67 10.03
C LYS A 48 -8.64 0.78 10.42
N ARG A 49 -9.90 1.22 10.31
CA ARG A 49 -10.34 2.48 10.89
C ARG A 49 -10.68 2.27 12.36
N ILE A 50 -10.00 2.98 13.25
CA ILE A 50 -10.22 2.93 14.70
C ILE A 50 -10.37 4.34 15.25
N LEU A 51 -10.97 4.47 16.44
CA LEU A 51 -11.07 5.76 17.10
C LEU A 51 -9.71 6.18 17.65
N TRP A 52 -9.35 7.44 17.50
CA TRP A 52 -8.12 8.02 18.04
C TRP A 52 -7.96 7.75 19.54
N GLU A 53 -9.06 7.86 20.29
CA GLU A 53 -9.09 7.62 21.75
C GLU A 53 -8.71 6.18 22.14
N THR A 54 -8.77 5.24 21.20
CA THR A 54 -8.43 3.83 21.45
C THR A 54 -6.96 3.51 21.15
N VAL A 55 -6.23 4.45 20.57
CA VAL A 55 -4.79 4.31 20.31
C VAL A 55 -4.05 4.43 21.66
N PRO A 56 -3.24 3.42 22.05
CA PRO A 56 -2.41 3.51 23.24
C PRO A 56 -1.46 4.71 23.17
N ALA A 57 -1.38 5.50 24.24
CA ALA A 57 -0.47 6.66 24.30
C ALA A 57 1.00 6.23 24.37
N ASP A 58 1.24 5.02 24.89
CA ASP A 58 2.53 4.35 25.00
C ASP A 58 2.66 3.27 23.92
N LEU A 59 2.85 3.69 22.68
CA LEU A 59 3.37 2.78 21.67
C LEU A 59 4.85 2.53 22.01
N ASP A 60 5.16 1.38 22.61
CA ASP A 60 6.54 0.90 22.88
C ASP A 60 7.34 0.63 21.59
N ASP A 61 6.73 0.91 20.43
CA ASP A 61 7.36 0.96 19.12
C ASP A 61 7.64 2.43 18.72
N PRO A 62 8.91 2.82 18.49
CA PRO A 62 9.25 4.15 17.98
C PRO A 62 8.73 4.42 16.56
N HIS A 63 8.14 3.44 15.88
CA HIS A 63 7.53 3.59 14.55
C HIS A 63 6.03 3.83 14.65
N THR A 64 5.61 5.07 14.47
CA THR A 64 4.19 5.40 14.28
C THR A 64 3.81 5.37 12.80
N PHE A 65 2.88 4.48 12.45
CA PHE A 65 2.29 4.40 11.11
C PHE A 65 0.81 4.86 11.08
N LEU A 66 0.32 5.50 12.13
CA LEU A 66 -1.07 5.96 12.19
C LEU A 66 -1.28 7.20 11.31
N PHE A 67 -2.38 7.23 10.56
CA PHE A 67 -2.82 8.41 9.82
C PHE A 67 -4.20 8.86 10.28
N GLY A 68 -4.28 10.10 10.79
CA GLY A 68 -5.54 10.73 11.15
C GLY A 68 -6.40 11.07 9.94
N LEU A 69 -7.71 10.92 10.11
CA LEU A 69 -8.70 11.34 9.12
C LEU A 69 -9.22 12.76 9.41
N ASP A 70 -9.83 13.36 8.40
CA ASP A 70 -10.36 14.74 8.42
C ASP A 70 -11.42 14.99 9.50
N ASN A 71 -12.13 13.95 9.93
CA ASN A 71 -13.12 14.03 11.00
C ASN A 71 -12.52 14.21 12.42
N GLY A 72 -11.20 14.11 12.57
CA GLY A 72 -10.48 14.28 13.84
C GLY A 72 -10.78 13.22 14.90
N LYS A 73 -11.53 12.17 14.56
CA LYS A 73 -11.97 11.11 15.48
C LYS A 73 -11.39 9.76 15.13
N GLU A 74 -11.17 9.51 13.85
CA GLU A 74 -10.72 8.23 13.34
C GLU A 74 -9.28 8.31 12.85
N VAL A 75 -8.57 7.20 12.99
CA VAL A 75 -7.26 6.97 12.38
C VAL A 75 -7.26 5.68 11.58
N ILE A 76 -6.39 5.60 10.57
CA ILE A 76 -6.05 4.36 9.89
C ILE A 76 -4.88 3.72 10.64
N ASP A 77 -5.10 2.51 11.16
CA ASP A 77 -4.07 1.64 11.73
C ASP A 77 -3.71 0.52 10.73
N PRO A 78 -2.48 0.50 10.20
CA PRO A 78 -2.02 -0.55 9.27
C PRO A 78 -1.46 -1.79 9.98
N ALA A 79 -1.27 -1.75 11.30
CA ALA A 79 -0.64 -2.83 12.07
C ALA A 79 -1.63 -3.90 12.56
N THR A 80 -2.94 -3.66 12.40
CA THR A 80 -4.02 -4.59 12.77
C THR A 80 -4.56 -5.42 11.62
#